data_AF-A0A2H3NZD4-F1
#
_entry.id   AF-A0A2H3NZD4-F1
#
_cell.length_a   1.000
_cell.length_b   1.000
_cell.length_c   1.000
_cell.angle_alpha   90.00
_cell.angle_beta   90.00
_cell.angle_gamma   90.00
#
_symmetry.space_group_name_H-M   'P 1'
#
loop_
_entity.id
_entity.type
_entity.pdbx_description
1 polymer ?
#
loop_
_entity_poly.entity_id
_entity_poly.type
_entity_poly.pdbx_seq_one_letter_code
_entity_poly.pdbx_strand_id
1 'polypeptide(L)'
;MASRAASTSNAQSWFLHRITGTFLIFMLITHFWVQHYDQQTATISHDVLSTEQIENDVLPGYTPEAEAAVEARFGETAEVTPYDVVMLRLADPVYAVLWKAFNILFLIVALHHGFYGLNNVMSDYIRNPMARKTAKVLSWSLALVLLVVGMYSVLVAGW
;
A
#
# COMPACT_ATOMS: atom_id res chain seq x y z
N MET A 1 36.42 -1.12 38.27
CA MET A 1 35.59 -2.06 37.48
C MET A 1 34.51 -1.25 36.76
N ALA A 2 34.67 -0.99 35.46
CA ALA A 2 33.65 -0.29 34.68
C ALA A 2 32.60 -1.30 34.20
N SER A 3 31.35 -1.10 34.64
CA SER A 3 30.19 -1.87 34.17
C SER A 3 30.04 -1.70 32.66
N ARG A 4 30.18 -2.79 31.90
CA ARG A 4 29.74 -2.83 30.51
C ARG A 4 28.22 -2.85 30.52
N ALA A 5 27.60 -1.67 30.43
CA ALA A 5 26.19 -1.59 30.09
C ALA A 5 25.99 -2.26 28.72
N ALA A 6 25.43 -3.47 28.73
CA ALA A 6 25.19 -4.23 27.52
C ALA A 6 24.23 -3.46 26.61
N SER A 7 24.60 -3.36 25.33
CA SER A 7 23.89 -2.66 24.27
C SER A 7 22.52 -3.32 23.99
N THR A 8 21.48 -2.93 24.71
CA THR A 8 20.11 -3.44 24.50
C THR A 8 19.49 -2.92 23.20
N SER A 9 19.89 -1.74 22.73
CA SER A 9 19.36 -1.10 21.52
C SER A 9 19.59 -1.94 20.26
N ASN A 10 20.76 -2.55 20.11
CA ASN A 10 21.07 -3.39 18.95
C ASN A 10 20.27 -4.70 18.95
N ALA A 11 20.02 -5.29 20.12
CA ALA A 11 19.25 -6.53 20.24
C ALA A 11 17.75 -6.31 19.93
N GLN A 12 17.17 -5.23 20.44
CA GLN A 12 15.77 -4.88 20.16
C GLN A 12 15.54 -4.59 18.68
N SER A 13 16.45 -3.84 18.07
CA SER A 13 16.33 -3.45 16.67
C SER A 13 16.48 -4.65 15.72
N TRP A 14 17.38 -5.56 16.04
CA TRP A 14 17.52 -6.84 15.34
C TRP A 14 16.27 -7.73 15.50
N PHE A 15 15.68 -7.76 16.70
CA PHE A 15 14.47 -8.53 16.98
C PHE A 15 13.27 -7.98 16.20
N LEU A 16 13.06 -6.66 16.25
CA LEU A 16 11.98 -5.99 15.52
C LEU A 16 12.11 -6.20 14.00
N HIS A 17 13.33 -6.15 13.45
CA HIS A 17 13.54 -6.40 12.02
C HIS A 17 13.09 -7.81 11.59
N ARG A 18 13.30 -8.82 12.45
CA ARG A 18 12.87 -10.21 12.19
C ARG A 18 11.36 -10.37 12.32
N ILE A 19 10.78 -9.83 13.39
CA ILE A 19 9.33 -9.93 13.61
C ILE A 19 8.57 -9.21 12.49
N THR A 20 9.00 -8.01 12.12
CA THR A 20 8.39 -7.27 10.99
C THR A 20 8.57 -8.00 9.67
N GLY A 21 9.73 -8.63 9.41
CA GLY A 21 9.94 -9.45 8.22
C GLY A 21 9.01 -10.67 8.16
N THR A 22 8.91 -11.44 9.24
CA THR A 22 8.00 -12.59 9.32
C THR A 22 6.54 -12.16 9.17
N PHE A 23 6.17 -11.06 9.81
CA PHE A 23 4.82 -10.51 9.69
C PHE A 23 4.50 -10.06 8.26
N LEU A 24 5.47 -9.43 7.59
CA LEU A 24 5.34 -9.01 6.19
C LEU A 24 5.11 -10.17 5.22
N ILE A 25 5.61 -11.38 5.51
CA ILE A 25 5.33 -12.54 4.64
C ILE A 25 3.82 -12.79 4.56
N PHE A 26 3.14 -12.83 5.71
CA PHE A 26 1.69 -13.04 5.74
C PHE A 26 0.94 -11.87 5.10
N MET A 27 1.36 -10.63 5.38
CA MET A 27 0.72 -9.47 4.78
C MET A 27 0.92 -9.39 3.27
N LEU A 28 2.12 -9.73 2.76
CA LEU A 28 2.38 -9.80 1.33
C LEU A 28 1.50 -10.87 0.68
N ILE A 29 1.38 -12.06 1.28
CA ILE A 29 0.49 -13.10 0.75
C ILE A 29 -0.94 -12.59 0.65
N THR A 30 -1.48 -11.99 1.72
CA THR A 30 -2.83 -11.41 1.71
C THR A 30 -2.96 -10.30 0.65
N HIS A 31 -1.97 -9.42 0.55
CA HIS A 31 -1.97 -8.33 -0.42
C HIS A 31 -1.96 -8.87 -1.86
N PHE A 32 -1.06 -9.80 -2.18
CA PHE A 32 -0.96 -10.41 -3.50
C PHE A 32 -2.21 -11.20 -3.86
N TRP A 33 -2.75 -11.97 -2.91
CA TRP A 33 -3.97 -12.74 -3.12
C TRP A 33 -5.14 -11.83 -3.51
N VAL A 34 -5.43 -10.82 -2.69
CA VAL A 34 -6.57 -9.94 -2.90
C VAL A 34 -6.41 -9.08 -4.17
N GLN A 35 -5.20 -8.60 -4.46
CA GLN A 35 -4.98 -7.71 -5.60
C GLN A 35 -4.79 -8.44 -6.94
N HIS A 36 -4.29 -9.67 -6.95
CA HIS A 36 -3.95 -10.37 -8.19
C HIS A 36 -4.78 -11.62 -8.48
N TYR A 37 -5.38 -12.26 -7.47
CA TYR A 37 -6.06 -13.55 -7.66
C TYR A 37 -7.57 -13.49 -7.43
N ASP A 38 -8.02 -12.67 -6.49
CA ASP A 38 -9.45 -12.54 -6.23
C ASP A 38 -10.09 -11.66 -7.31
N GLN A 39 -10.61 -12.30 -8.36
CA GLN A 39 -11.25 -11.64 -9.52
C GLN A 39 -12.50 -10.85 -9.12
N GLN A 40 -13.20 -11.25 -8.04
CA GLN A 40 -14.32 -10.47 -7.50
C GLN A 40 -13.81 -9.16 -6.87
N THR A 41 -12.54 -9.13 -6.46
CA THR A 41 -11.85 -7.94 -5.94
C THR A 41 -10.73 -7.36 -6.84
N ALA A 42 -10.48 -7.86 -8.04
CA ALA A 42 -9.32 -7.44 -8.84
C ALA A 42 -9.70 -6.89 -10.22
N THR A 43 -10.90 -7.20 -10.73
CA THR A 43 -11.29 -6.82 -12.08
C THR A 43 -12.68 -6.22 -12.05
N ILE A 44 -12.74 -4.95 -12.41
CA ILE A 44 -13.97 -4.16 -12.41
C ILE A 44 -14.71 -4.33 -13.74
N SER A 45 -14.01 -4.56 -14.85
CA SER A 45 -14.63 -4.91 -16.13
C SER A 45 -14.30 -6.33 -16.58
N HIS A 46 -15.31 -7.09 -16.98
CA HIS A 46 -15.09 -8.39 -17.62
C HIS A 46 -14.59 -8.27 -19.07
N ASP A 47 -14.64 -7.07 -19.63
CA ASP A 47 -14.20 -6.77 -20.98
C ASP A 47 -12.75 -6.27 -21.02
N VAL A 48 -11.96 -6.88 -21.91
CA VAL A 48 -10.65 -6.39 -22.32
C VAL A 48 -10.84 -5.61 -23.61
N LEU A 49 -10.72 -4.29 -23.54
CA LEU A 49 -10.81 -3.41 -24.71
C LEU A 49 -9.56 -3.53 -25.58
N SER A 50 -9.74 -3.52 -26.90
CA SER A 50 -8.63 -3.36 -27.84
C SER A 50 -8.05 -1.95 -27.78
N THR A 51 -6.81 -1.77 -28.26
CA THR A 51 -6.19 -0.43 -28.35
C THR A 51 -7.03 0.55 -29.15
N GLU A 52 -7.65 0.09 -30.24
CA GLU A 52 -8.55 0.91 -31.06
C GLU A 52 -9.81 1.33 -30.29
N GLN A 53 -10.39 0.44 -29.48
CA GLN A 53 -11.55 0.78 -28.64
C GLN A 53 -11.19 1.82 -27.57
N ILE A 54 -10.02 1.69 -26.96
CA ILE A 54 -9.51 2.67 -25.98
C ILE A 54 -9.26 4.03 -26.64
N GLU A 55 -8.68 4.06 -27.84
CA GLU A 55 -8.44 5.29 -28.60
C GLU A 55 -9.74 6.01 -29.03
N ASN A 56 -10.85 5.28 -29.12
CA ASN A 56 -12.17 5.81 -29.45
C ASN A 56 -13.05 6.03 -28.21
N ASP A 57 -12.47 6.13 -27.01
CA ASP A 57 -13.16 6.38 -25.73
C ASP A 57 -14.30 5.38 -25.43
N VAL A 58 -14.18 4.14 -25.90
CA VAL A 58 -15.15 3.08 -25.58
C VAL A 58 -14.97 2.66 -24.12
N LEU A 59 -16.04 2.68 -23.34
CA LEU A 59 -16.04 2.18 -21.97
C LEU A 59 -16.20 0.65 -21.94
N PRO A 60 -15.56 -0.05 -20.99
CA PRO A 60 -15.73 -1.48 -20.86
C PRO A 60 -17.05 -1.81 -20.16
N GLY A 61 -17.64 -2.97 -20.44
CA GLY A 61 -18.86 -3.42 -19.78
C GLY A 61 -18.65 -3.80 -18.31
N TYR A 62 -19.69 -3.55 -17.50
CA TYR A 62 -19.73 -3.84 -16.07
C TYR A 62 -20.82 -4.86 -15.75
N THR A 63 -20.81 -5.40 -14.52
CA THR A 63 -21.91 -6.26 -14.09
C THR A 63 -23.15 -5.39 -13.82
N PRO A 64 -24.38 -5.92 -14.03
CA PRO A 64 -25.62 -5.16 -13.78
C PRO A 64 -25.70 -4.60 -12.35
N GLU A 65 -25.12 -5.30 -11.37
CA GLU A 65 -25.07 -4.85 -9.98
C GLU A 65 -24.16 -3.63 -9.79
N ALA A 66 -23.04 -3.56 -10.51
CA ALA A 66 -22.13 -2.43 -10.45
C ALA A 66 -22.72 -1.19 -11.12
N GLU A 67 -23.38 -1.37 -12.28
CA GLU A 67 -24.10 -0.30 -12.97
C GLU A 67 -25.22 0.27 -12.08
N ALA A 68 -26.06 -0.59 -11.51
CA ALA A 68 -27.11 -0.18 -10.59
C ALA A 68 -26.58 0.54 -9.34
N ALA A 69 -25.42 0.14 -8.82
CA ALA A 69 -24.80 0.81 -7.67
C ALA A 69 -24.30 2.23 -8.01
N VAL A 70 -23.78 2.43 -9.23
CA VAL A 70 -23.40 3.75 -9.75
C VAL A 70 -24.63 4.61 -9.97
N GLU A 71 -25.64 4.09 -10.65
CA GLU A 71 -26.90 4.80 -10.89
C GLU A 71 -27.60 5.20 -9.58
N ALA A 72 -27.58 4.33 -8.57
CA ALA A 72 -28.16 4.63 -7.26
C ALA A 72 -27.42 5.77 -6.51
N ARG A 73 -26.12 5.96 -6.75
CA ARG A 73 -25.30 6.99 -6.09
C ARG A 73 -25.23 8.30 -6.88
N PHE A 74 -25.17 8.22 -8.20
CA PHE A 74 -24.89 9.35 -9.09
C PHE A 74 -26.08 9.73 -9.99
N GLY A 75 -27.14 8.91 -10.01
CA GLY A 75 -28.37 9.12 -10.77
C GLY A 75 -28.53 8.13 -11.94
N GLU A 76 -29.78 7.83 -12.31
CA GLU A 76 -30.17 6.86 -13.36
C GLU A 76 -29.62 7.18 -14.78
N THR A 77 -29.08 8.38 -14.98
CA THR A 77 -28.50 8.83 -16.26
C THR A 77 -26.97 9.01 -16.17
N ALA A 78 -26.37 8.63 -15.04
CA ALA A 78 -24.93 8.74 -14.86
C ALA A 78 -24.20 7.76 -15.77
N GLU A 79 -23.19 8.26 -16.46
CA GLU A 79 -22.27 7.42 -17.22
C GLU A 79 -21.45 6.58 -16.24
N VAL A 80 -21.47 5.26 -16.41
CA VAL A 80 -20.77 4.34 -15.52
C VAL A 80 -19.30 4.29 -15.90
N THR A 81 -18.45 5.01 -15.18
CA THR A 81 -17.01 5.04 -15.46
C THR A 81 -16.25 3.98 -14.64
N PRO A 82 -15.05 3.55 -15.08
CA PRO A 82 -14.21 2.67 -14.28
C PRO A 82 -13.89 3.27 -12.90
N TYR A 83 -13.75 4.59 -12.83
CA TYR A 83 -13.47 5.31 -11.60
C TYR A 83 -14.63 5.17 -10.60
N ASP A 84 -15.87 5.33 -11.04
CA ASP A 84 -17.05 5.26 -10.16
C ASP A 84 -17.21 3.87 -9.54
N VAL A 85 -17.02 2.83 -10.36
CA VAL A 85 -17.10 1.44 -9.88
C VAL A 85 -15.97 1.10 -8.91
N VAL A 86 -14.74 1.58 -9.17
CA VAL A 86 -13.62 1.46 -8.21
C VAL A 86 -13.97 2.12 -6.88
N MET A 87 -14.45 3.36 -6.94
CA MET A 87 -14.69 4.17 -5.75
C MET A 87 -15.83 3.61 -4.90
N LEU A 88 -16.92 3.16 -5.52
CA LEU A 88 -18.02 2.48 -4.82
C LEU A 88 -17.58 1.21 -4.12
N ARG A 89 -16.76 0.40 -4.79
CA ARG A 89 -16.23 -0.81 -4.19
C ARG A 89 -15.31 -0.53 -3.01
N LEU A 90 -14.51 0.53 -3.10
CA LEU A 90 -13.68 1.00 -2.00
C LEU A 90 -14.49 1.65 -0.87
N ALA A 91 -15.76 2.01 -1.12
CA ALA A 91 -16.67 2.61 -0.16
C ALA A 91 -17.50 1.60 0.65
N ASP A 92 -17.43 0.29 0.37
CA ASP A 92 -18.11 -0.72 1.20
C ASP A 92 -17.65 -0.59 2.66
N PRO A 93 -18.53 -0.32 3.62
CA PRO A 93 -18.13 0.13 4.95
C PRO A 93 -17.40 -0.95 5.78
N VAL A 94 -17.69 -2.24 5.58
CA VAL A 94 -17.05 -3.31 6.37
C VAL A 94 -15.71 -3.68 5.75
N TYR A 95 -15.67 -3.83 4.42
CA TYR A 95 -14.44 -4.10 3.70
C TYR A 95 -13.51 -2.89 3.74
N ALA A 96 -14.01 -1.65 3.61
CA ALA A 96 -13.20 -0.43 3.66
C ALA A 96 -12.49 -0.27 4.99
N VAL A 97 -13.16 -0.47 6.13
CA VAL A 97 -12.53 -0.28 7.45
C VAL A 97 -11.42 -1.30 7.68
N LEU A 98 -11.70 -2.60 7.46
CA LEU A 98 -10.71 -3.65 7.66
C LEU A 98 -9.57 -3.57 6.64
N TRP A 99 -9.88 -3.26 5.38
CA TRP A 99 -8.90 -3.15 4.31
C TRP A 99 -8.03 -1.89 4.47
N LYS A 100 -8.60 -0.74 4.84
CA LYS A 100 -7.82 0.47 5.16
C LYS A 100 -6.89 0.22 6.34
N ALA A 101 -7.38 -0.42 7.41
CA ALA A 101 -6.56 -0.77 8.57
C ALA A 101 -5.41 -1.72 8.18
N PHE A 102 -5.71 -2.74 7.38
CA PHE A 102 -4.70 -3.65 6.83
C PHE A 102 -3.64 -2.91 6.00
N ASN A 103 -4.05 -2.03 5.07
CA ASN A 103 -3.12 -1.29 4.21
C ASN A 103 -2.26 -0.28 4.99
N ILE A 104 -2.84 0.42 5.98
CA ILE A 104 -2.07 1.33 6.85
C ILE A 104 -1.06 0.54 7.67
N LEU A 105 -1.46 -0.58 8.26
CA LEU A 105 -0.54 -1.45 8.99
C LEU A 105 0.55 -1.99 8.06
N PHE A 106 0.18 -2.44 6.86
CA PHE A 106 1.11 -2.98 5.87
C PHE A 106 2.15 -1.93 5.47
N LEU A 107 1.69 -0.71 5.17
CA LEU A 107 2.54 0.44 4.84
C LEU A 107 3.54 0.72 5.97
N ILE A 108 3.09 0.80 7.22
CA ILE A 108 3.96 1.07 8.38
C ILE A 108 5.02 -0.02 8.53
N VAL A 109 4.61 -1.30 8.50
CA VAL A 109 5.55 -2.41 8.68
C VAL A 109 6.52 -2.51 7.50
N ALA A 110 6.05 -2.35 6.26
CA ALA A 110 6.87 -2.42 5.05
C ALA A 110 7.91 -1.29 5.02
N LEU A 111 7.50 -0.05 5.31
CA LEU A 111 8.42 1.09 5.39
C LEU A 111 9.43 0.90 6.52
N HIS A 112 8.98 0.51 7.72
CA HIS A 112 9.91 0.26 8.82
C HIS A 112 10.95 -0.80 8.45
N HIS A 113 10.51 -1.97 7.97
CA HIS A 113 11.39 -3.09 7.63
C HIS A 113 12.36 -2.72 6.50
N GLY A 114 11.83 -2.23 5.37
CA GLY A 114 12.62 -1.90 4.19
C GLY A 114 13.65 -0.80 4.46
N PHE A 115 13.24 0.29 5.13
CA PHE A 115 14.16 1.39 5.44
C PHE A 115 15.14 1.02 6.55
N TYR A 116 14.75 0.20 7.53
CA TYR A 116 15.71 -0.29 8.52
C TYR A 116 16.81 -1.15 7.86
N GLY A 117 16.43 -2.07 6.98
CA GLY A 117 17.37 -2.87 6.18
C GLY A 117 18.28 -2.00 5.31
N LEU A 118 17.71 -1.05 4.57
CA LEU A 118 18.47 -0.10 3.75
C LEU A 118 19.48 0.70 4.60
N ASN A 119 19.08 1.16 5.78
CA ASN A 119 19.96 1.91 6.68
C ASN A 119 21.13 1.08 7.23
N ASN A 120 20.97 -0.24 7.37
CA ASN A 120 22.05 -1.16 7.72
C ASN A 120 23.05 -1.30 6.56
N VAL A 121 22.53 -1.55 5.35
CA VAL A 121 23.36 -1.61 4.12
C VAL A 121 24.16 -0.32 3.95
N MET A 122 23.51 0.83 4.06
CA MET A 122 24.21 2.12 3.95
C MET A 122 25.29 2.32 5.02
N SER A 123 25.09 1.84 6.25
CA SER A 123 26.16 1.93 7.26
C SER A 123 27.37 1.07 6.95
N ASP A 124 27.17 -0.05 6.27
CA ASP A 124 28.24 -0.99 5.94
C ASP A 124 29.09 -0.48 4.75
N TYR A 125 28.44 0.14 3.76
CA TYR A 125 29.13 0.59 2.54
C TYR A 125 29.61 2.06 2.59
N ILE A 126 28.94 2.95 3.33
CA ILE A 126 29.32 4.37 3.39
C ILE A 126 30.36 4.61 4.49
N ARG A 127 31.63 4.73 4.08
CA ARG A 127 32.77 4.92 4.98
C ARG A 127 32.84 6.33 5.57
N ASN A 128 32.53 7.36 4.77
CA ASN A 128 32.57 8.75 5.23
C ASN A 128 31.47 9.01 6.27
N PRO A 129 31.81 9.50 7.48
CA PRO A 129 30.85 9.64 8.58
C PRO A 129 29.77 10.68 8.30
N MET A 130 30.10 11.78 7.61
CA MET A 130 29.14 12.80 7.22
C MET A 130 28.21 12.28 6.12
N ALA A 131 28.76 11.65 5.08
CA ALA A 131 27.95 11.06 4.02
C ALA A 131 27.00 10.00 4.56
N ARG A 132 27.45 9.15 5.51
CA ARG A 132 26.62 8.12 6.15
C ARG A 132 25.48 8.76 6.95
N LYS A 133 25.76 9.81 7.72
CA LYS A 133 24.73 10.53 8.50
C LYS A 133 23.71 11.16 7.57
N THR A 134 24.16 11.85 6.52
CA THR A 134 23.29 12.47 5.52
C THR A 134 22.42 11.42 4.82
N ALA A 135 23.00 10.30 4.38
CA ALA A 135 22.25 9.22 3.74
C ALA A 135 21.16 8.63 4.67
N LYS A 136 21.47 8.42 5.96
CA LYS A 136 20.48 7.95 6.94
C LYS A 136 19.34 8.95 7.15
N VAL A 137 19.66 10.25 7.23
CA VAL A 137 18.64 11.31 7.38
C VAL A 137 17.74 11.38 6.14
N LEU A 138 18.32 11.34 4.94
CA LEU A 138 17.56 11.34 3.69
C LEU A 138 16.68 10.10 3.56
N SER A 139 17.20 8.92 3.92
CA SER A 139 16.46 7.66 3.94
C SER A 139 15.22 7.74 4.84
N TRP A 140 15.37 8.16 6.11
CA TRP A 140 14.21 8.29 7.00
C TRP A 140 13.26 9.44 6.60
N SER A 141 13.77 10.51 6.01
CA SER A 141 12.91 11.59 5.47
C SER A 141 12.05 11.08 4.31
N LEU A 142 12.63 10.29 3.41
CA LEU A 142 11.90 9.63 2.34
C LEU A 142 10.84 8.68 2.88
N ALA A 143 11.17 7.87 3.91
CA ALA A 143 10.20 6.99 4.56
C ALA A 143 9.01 7.79 5.14
N LEU A 144 9.28 8.95 5.76
CA LEU A 144 8.22 9.80 6.30
C LEU A 144 7.32 10.37 5.19
N VAL A 145 7.90 10.84 4.08
CA VAL A 145 7.12 11.33 2.93
C VAL A 145 6.25 10.22 2.36
N LEU A 146 6.80 9.03 2.15
CA LEU A 146 6.03 7.87 1.66
C LEU A 146 4.92 7.45 2.63
N LEU A 147 5.16 7.54 3.94
CA LEU A 147 4.14 7.27 4.95
C LEU A 147 2.98 8.27 4.85
N VAL A 148 3.27 9.57 4.76
CA VAL A 148 2.25 10.62 4.66
C VAL A 148 1.43 10.47 3.37
N VAL A 149 2.11 10.34 2.23
CA VAL A 149 1.45 10.17 0.93
C VAL A 149 0.63 8.88 0.90
N GLY A 150 1.20 7.76 1.32
CA GLY A 150 0.51 6.47 1.33
C GLY A 150 -0.69 6.45 2.29
N MET A 151 -0.56 7.02 3.48
CA MET A 151 -1.66 7.12 4.43
C MET A 151 -2.78 8.02 3.91
N TYR A 152 -2.44 9.17 3.31
CA TYR A 152 -3.42 10.04 2.66
C TYR A 152 -4.19 9.30 1.56
N SER A 153 -3.50 8.59 0.67
CA SER A 153 -4.13 7.80 -0.39
C SER A 153 -5.09 6.74 0.14
N VAL A 154 -4.71 5.99 1.18
CA VAL A 154 -5.58 4.96 1.78
C VAL A 154 -6.78 5.58 2.50
N LEU A 155 -6.58 6.72 3.18
CA LEU A 155 -7.67 7.40 3.88
C LEU A 155 -8.70 7.96 2.92
N VAL A 156 -8.28 8.58 1.82
CA VAL A 156 -9.16 9.23 0.83
C VAL A 156 -9.83 8.25 -0.13
N ALA A 157 -9.23 7.09 -0.38
CA ALA A 157 -9.82 6.06 -1.23
C ALA A 157 -11.25 5.68 -0.77
N GLY A 158 -12.23 5.67 -1.67
CA GLY A 158 -13.61 5.26 -1.37
C GLY A 158 -14.45 6.22 -0.52
N TRP A 159 -14.12 7.52 -0.48
CA TRP A 159 -15.02 8.58 0.03
C TRP A 159 -15.96 9.09 -1.05
#